data_AF-A0A1E2WMT6-F1
#
_entry.id   AF-A0A1E2WMT6-F1
#
_cell.length_a   1.000
_cell.length_b   1.000
_cell.length_c   1.000
_cell.angle_alpha   90.00
_cell.angle_beta   90.00
_cell.angle_gamma   90.00
#
_symmetry.space_group_name_H-M   'P 1'
#
loop_
_entity.id
_entity.type
_entity.pdbx_description
1 polymer ?
#
loop_
_entity_poly.entity_id
_entity_poly.type
_entity_poly.pdbx_seq_one_letter_code
_entity_poly.pdbx_strand_id
1 'polypeptide(L)'
;MKVLSSVIHTKLLLVILAGVLSIVSFQVWQYNQARYEKFIIHAKNDCGVYIELGEGAVKNSPSLRALKYQNKRLRELKQPGINSESADPGDYVMLFRSPASTLPPNALPFDDPFFTSLLNKEESPKTLMVSVLDFDLQKKQATVESYCAKKPFVVDLENLYVRYQPIDRDLRRSNFDILF
;
A
#
# COMPACT_ATOMS: atom_id res chain seq x y z
N MET A 1 25.06 -40.07 -50.17
CA MET A 1 25.93 -39.08 -49.47
C MET A 1 25.36 -37.65 -49.37
N LYS A 2 24.46 -37.16 -50.25
CA LYS A 2 23.92 -35.78 -50.18
C LYS A 2 22.94 -35.52 -49.02
N VAL A 3 22.18 -36.52 -48.59
CA VAL A 3 21.15 -36.37 -47.53
C VAL A 3 21.78 -36.23 -46.13
N LEU A 4 22.90 -36.91 -45.86
CA LEU A 4 23.58 -36.84 -44.55
C LEU A 4 24.23 -35.46 -44.30
N SER A 5 24.87 -34.88 -45.33
CA SER A 5 25.49 -33.55 -45.23
C SER A 5 24.45 -32.45 -45.01
N SER A 6 23.29 -32.53 -45.67
CA SER A 6 22.19 -31.59 -45.45
C SER A 6 21.71 -31.62 -44.00
N VAL A 7 21.42 -32.80 -43.43
CA VAL A 7 20.96 -32.95 -42.03
C VAL A 7 21.98 -32.45 -41.01
N ILE A 8 23.28 -32.66 -41.25
CA ILE A 8 24.35 -32.20 -40.35
C ILE A 8 24.46 -30.67 -40.37
N HIS A 9 24.36 -30.03 -41.54
CA HIS A 9 24.36 -28.57 -41.65
C HIS A 9 23.12 -27.95 -40.99
N THR A 10 21.93 -28.55 -41.13
CA THR A 10 20.72 -28.04 -40.46
C THR A 10 20.80 -28.19 -38.94
N LYS A 11 21.36 -29.29 -38.42
CA LYS A 11 21.57 -29.48 -36.98
C LYS A 11 22.58 -28.50 -36.40
N LEU A 12 23.67 -28.23 -37.10
CA LEU A 12 24.67 -27.23 -36.69
C LEU A 12 24.05 -25.82 -36.64
N LEU A 13 23.25 -25.45 -37.65
CA LEU A 13 22.52 -24.18 -37.70
C LEU A 13 21.52 -24.05 -36.56
N LEU A 14 20.77 -25.11 -36.24
CA LEU A 14 19.81 -25.11 -35.12
C LEU A 14 20.50 -24.98 -33.77
N VAL A 15 21.66 -25.61 -33.57
CA VAL A 15 22.44 -25.49 -32.33
C VAL A 15 22.97 -24.06 -32.16
N ILE A 16 23.46 -23.44 -33.24
CA ILE A 16 23.90 -22.04 -33.22
C ILE A 16 22.72 -21.11 -32.96
N LEU A 17 21.59 -21.32 -33.63
CA LEU A 17 20.38 -20.52 -33.44
C LEU A 17 19.85 -20.63 -32.00
N ALA A 18 19.81 -21.84 -31.43
CA ALA A 18 19.44 -22.08 -30.05
C ALA A 18 20.42 -21.42 -29.07
N GLY A 19 21.73 -21.46 -29.37
CA GLY A 19 22.77 -20.78 -28.60
C GLY A 19 22.62 -19.25 -28.62
N VAL A 20 22.32 -18.66 -29.78
CA VAL A 20 22.10 -17.21 -29.89
C VAL A 20 20.80 -16.80 -29.19
N LEU A 21 19.71 -17.56 -29.37
CA LEU A 21 18.43 -17.29 -28.72
C LEU A 21 18.51 -17.39 -27.20
N SER A 22 19.29 -18.34 -26.66
CA SER A 22 19.47 -18.46 -25.20
C SER A 22 20.26 -17.30 -24.61
N ILE A 23 21.31 -16.82 -25.29
CA ILE A 23 22.09 -15.64 -24.86
C ILE A 23 21.21 -14.39 -24.87
N VAL A 24 20.47 -14.16 -25.95
CA VAL A 24 19.58 -12.99 -26.05
C VAL A 24 18.48 -13.06 -24.98
N SER A 25 17.88 -14.23 -24.77
CA SER A 25 16.86 -14.42 -23.73
C SER A 25 17.41 -14.16 -22.33
N PHE A 26 18.64 -14.60 -22.04
CA PHE A 26 19.30 -14.37 -20.77
C PHE A 26 19.63 -12.88 -20.54
N GLN A 27 20.12 -12.17 -21.56
CA GLN A 27 20.37 -10.73 -21.48
C GLN A 27 19.09 -9.93 -21.24
N VAL A 28 18.00 -10.27 -21.95
CA VAL A 28 16.68 -9.66 -21.75
C VAL A 28 16.16 -9.95 -20.34
N TRP A 29 16.33 -11.18 -19.85
CA TRP A 29 15.96 -11.55 -18.48
C TRP A 29 16.74 -10.74 -17.44
N GLN A 30 18.07 -10.63 -17.57
CA GLN A 30 18.89 -9.81 -16.67
C GLN A 30 18.48 -8.34 -16.68
N TYR A 31 18.21 -7.78 -17.86
CA TYR A 31 17.75 -6.39 -18.00
C TYR A 31 16.41 -6.16 -17.28
N ASN A 32 15.45 -7.06 -17.50
CA ASN A 32 14.15 -6.99 -16.84
C ASN A 32 14.29 -7.13 -15.32
N GLN A 33 15.20 -7.99 -14.86
CA GLN A 33 15.43 -8.19 -13.43
C GLN A 33 16.05 -6.95 -12.77
N ALA A 34 17.05 -6.34 -13.38
CA ALA A 34 17.63 -5.09 -12.89
C ALA A 34 16.61 -3.94 -12.85
N ARG A 35 15.69 -3.90 -13.83
CA ARG A 35 14.60 -2.90 -13.84
C ARG A 35 13.59 -3.17 -12.72
N TYR A 36 13.25 -4.42 -12.49
CA TYR A 36 12.33 -4.81 -11.42
C TYR A 36 12.93 -4.50 -10.03
N GLU A 37 14.20 -4.79 -9.80
CA GLU A 37 14.88 -4.46 -8.54
C GLU A 37 14.86 -2.96 -8.26
N LYS A 38 15.16 -2.12 -9.26
CA LYS A 38 15.06 -0.66 -9.14
C LYS A 38 13.64 -0.22 -8.80
N PHE A 39 12.64 -0.77 -9.49
CA PHE A 39 11.24 -0.48 -9.23
C PHE A 39 10.85 -0.83 -7.78
N ILE A 40 11.26 -2.00 -7.28
CA ILE A 40 10.97 -2.44 -5.91
C ILE A 40 11.64 -1.52 -4.88
N ILE A 41 12.89 -1.08 -5.11
CA ILE A 41 13.57 -0.13 -4.21
C ILE A 41 12.79 1.19 -4.13
N HIS A 42 12.34 1.72 -5.27
CA HIS A 42 11.53 2.94 -5.28
C HIS A 42 10.20 2.75 -4.56
N ALA A 43 9.47 1.68 -4.87
CA ALA A 43 8.20 1.37 -4.19
C ALA A 43 8.35 1.21 -2.68
N LYS A 44 9.47 0.62 -2.20
CA LYS A 44 9.75 0.51 -0.76
C LYS A 44 9.93 1.87 -0.12
N ASN A 45 10.70 2.75 -0.75
CA ASN A 45 10.93 4.10 -0.26
C ASN A 45 9.62 4.88 -0.19
N ASP A 46 8.81 4.84 -1.25
CA ASP A 46 7.53 5.53 -1.31
C ASP A 46 6.54 4.98 -0.27
N CYS A 47 6.46 3.65 -0.13
CA CYS A 47 5.67 3.01 0.92
C CYS A 47 6.13 3.45 2.32
N GLY A 48 7.44 3.50 2.57
CA GLY A 48 8.01 4.01 3.82
C GLY A 48 7.60 5.45 4.11
N VAL A 49 7.68 6.33 3.11
CA VAL A 49 7.24 7.73 3.22
C VAL A 49 5.74 7.82 3.54
N TYR A 50 4.89 7.03 2.91
CA TYR A 50 3.44 7.07 3.15
C TYR A 50 3.04 6.50 4.51
N ILE A 51 3.82 5.56 5.04
CA ILE A 51 3.72 5.13 6.44
C ILE A 51 4.11 6.30 7.37
N GLU A 52 5.25 6.95 7.12
CA GLU A 52 5.69 8.09 7.95
C GLU A 52 4.71 9.26 7.92
N LEU A 53 4.09 9.53 6.76
CA LEU A 53 3.04 10.54 6.62
C LEU A 53 1.78 10.16 7.41
N GLY A 54 1.38 8.89 7.38
CA GLY A 54 0.27 8.36 8.16
C GLY A 54 0.52 8.49 9.66
N GLU A 55 1.67 8.03 10.15
CA GLU A 55 2.10 8.20 11.53
C GLU A 55 2.21 9.68 11.93
N GLY A 56 2.74 10.51 11.04
CA GLY A 56 2.82 11.96 11.22
C GLY A 56 1.46 12.61 11.36
N ALA A 57 0.45 12.16 10.61
CA ALA A 57 -0.92 12.64 10.75
C ALA A 57 -1.49 12.32 12.14
N VAL A 58 -1.26 11.09 12.63
CA VAL A 58 -1.68 10.69 13.99
C VAL A 58 -0.93 11.48 15.06
N LYS A 59 0.39 11.61 14.94
CA LYS A 59 1.22 12.33 15.91
C LYS A 59 0.79 13.79 16.08
N ASN A 60 0.37 14.43 14.98
CA ASN A 60 -0.03 15.83 14.96
C ASN A 60 -1.51 16.08 15.31
N SER A 61 -2.30 15.01 15.44
CA SER A 61 -3.73 15.05 15.73
C SER A 61 -4.03 14.41 17.10
N PRO A 62 -4.33 15.20 18.14
CA PRO A 62 -4.72 14.68 19.45
C PRO A 62 -5.88 13.68 19.38
N SER A 63 -6.88 13.92 18.54
CA SER A 63 -8.04 13.04 18.39
C SER A 63 -7.70 11.72 17.72
N LEU A 64 -6.91 11.71 16.62
CA LEU A 64 -6.44 10.47 16.00
C LEU A 64 -5.47 9.70 16.91
N ARG A 65 -4.66 10.40 17.69
CA ARG A 65 -3.77 9.78 18.68
C ARG A 65 -4.55 9.07 19.78
N ALA A 66 -5.59 9.72 20.32
CA ALA A 66 -6.48 9.11 21.30
C ALA A 66 -7.22 7.90 20.71
N LEU A 67 -7.60 7.97 19.43
CA LEU A 67 -8.20 6.85 18.73
C LEU A 67 -7.23 5.65 18.59
N LYS A 68 -5.99 5.90 18.14
CA LYS A 68 -4.99 4.86 17.89
C LYS A 68 -4.48 4.20 19.18
N TYR A 69 -4.03 5.00 20.13
CA TYR A 69 -3.28 4.49 21.29
C TYR A 69 -4.12 4.31 22.55
N GLN A 70 -5.26 5.00 22.65
CA GLN A 70 -6.16 4.89 23.82
C GLN A 70 -7.50 4.23 23.46
N ASN A 71 -7.71 3.87 22.18
CA ASN A 71 -8.95 3.32 21.66
C ASN A 71 -10.21 4.17 21.96
N LYS A 72 -10.04 5.47 22.25
CA LYS A 72 -11.14 6.40 22.62
C LYS A 72 -11.94 6.77 21.35
N ARG A 73 -13.25 6.49 21.34
CA ARG A 73 -14.17 6.87 20.24
C ARG A 73 -14.61 8.31 20.44
N LEU A 74 -14.17 9.20 19.54
CA LEU A 74 -14.65 10.58 19.48
C LEU A 74 -15.67 10.68 18.33
N ARG A 75 -16.93 11.04 18.66
CA ARG A 75 -18.04 11.07 17.68
C ARG A 75 -17.84 12.08 16.55
N GLU A 76 -17.03 13.10 16.80
CA GLU A 76 -16.80 14.25 15.91
C GLU A 76 -15.57 14.07 14.99
N LEU A 77 -14.94 12.90 15.00
CA LEU A 77 -13.84 12.57 14.08
C LEU A 77 -14.35 12.53 12.65
N LYS A 78 -13.88 13.38 11.76
CA LYS A 78 -14.27 13.36 10.34
C LYS A 78 -13.79 12.10 9.64
N GLN A 79 -14.75 11.33 9.17
CA GLN A 79 -14.61 10.12 8.35
C GLN A 79 -15.45 10.24 7.08
N PRO A 80 -14.90 9.88 5.92
CA PRO A 80 -15.62 10.01 4.65
C PRO A 80 -16.89 9.16 4.65
N GLY A 81 -18.03 9.78 4.32
CA GLY A 81 -19.31 9.08 4.14
C GLY A 81 -19.93 8.48 5.42
N ILE A 82 -19.33 8.66 6.59
CA ILE A 82 -19.89 8.22 7.88
C ILE A 82 -20.46 9.40 8.65
N ASN A 83 -19.64 10.43 8.86
CA ASN A 83 -20.03 11.63 9.61
C ASN A 83 -19.51 12.93 8.99
N SER A 84 -18.97 12.86 7.76
CA SER A 84 -18.84 14.00 6.88
C SER A 84 -19.90 13.95 5.78
N GLU A 85 -20.42 15.12 5.41
CA GLU A 85 -21.32 15.28 4.27
C GLU A 85 -20.61 15.06 2.93
N SER A 86 -19.26 14.98 2.93
CA SER A 86 -18.46 14.70 1.74
C SER A 86 -17.70 13.38 1.83
N ALA A 87 -17.67 12.66 0.71
CA ALA A 87 -16.85 11.49 0.45
C ALA A 87 -16.18 11.71 -0.90
N ASP A 88 -15.21 12.61 -0.91
CA ASP A 88 -14.52 13.03 -2.14
C ASP A 88 -13.24 12.22 -2.31
N PRO A 89 -12.91 11.75 -3.52
CA PRO A 89 -11.63 11.10 -3.79
C PRO A 89 -10.45 11.99 -3.35
N GLY A 90 -9.40 11.37 -2.81
CA GLY A 90 -8.26 12.10 -2.27
C GLY A 90 -7.50 11.30 -1.22
N ASP A 91 -6.59 11.97 -0.49
CA ASP A 91 -5.74 11.29 0.46
C ASP A 91 -6.36 11.21 1.85
N TYR A 92 -6.40 10.00 2.40
CA TYR A 92 -6.94 9.67 3.70
C TYR A 92 -5.93 8.94 4.57
N VAL A 93 -6.15 9.04 5.88
CA VAL A 93 -5.39 8.30 6.89
C VAL A 93 -6.12 6.98 7.15
N MET A 94 -5.48 5.87 6.78
CA MET A 94 -5.95 4.52 7.09
C MET A 94 -5.40 4.10 8.45
N LEU A 95 -6.31 3.89 9.41
CA LEU A 95 -5.98 3.68 10.81
C LEU A 95 -6.87 2.58 11.41
N PHE A 96 -6.23 1.52 11.87
CA PHE A 96 -6.87 0.45 12.63
C PHE A 96 -6.72 0.69 14.13
N ARG A 97 -7.75 0.29 14.88
CA ARG A 97 -7.87 0.56 16.33
C ARG A 97 -7.60 -0.66 17.22
N SER A 98 -7.62 -1.82 16.61
CA SER A 98 -7.34 -3.11 17.24
C SER A 98 -6.11 -3.71 16.57
N PRO A 99 -5.47 -4.70 17.21
CA PRO A 99 -4.41 -5.47 16.58
C PRO A 99 -4.84 -5.95 15.20
N ALA A 100 -4.11 -5.51 14.19
CA ALA A 100 -4.42 -5.73 12.78
C ALA A 100 -3.12 -5.67 11.99
N SER A 101 -3.24 -5.91 10.69
CA SER A 101 -2.14 -5.76 9.74
C SER A 101 -2.13 -4.34 9.19
N THR A 102 -0.94 -3.80 8.89
CA THR A 102 -0.81 -2.46 8.29
C THR A 102 -1.50 -2.43 6.91
N LEU A 103 -1.37 -3.51 6.15
CA LEU A 103 -2.16 -3.77 4.94
C LEU A 103 -3.27 -4.79 5.25
N PRO A 104 -4.50 -4.58 4.78
CA PRO A 104 -5.57 -5.55 4.97
C PRO A 104 -5.30 -6.83 4.16
N PRO A 105 -5.89 -7.98 4.55
CA PRO A 105 -5.57 -9.28 3.96
C PRO A 105 -5.96 -9.41 2.47
N ASN A 106 -6.84 -8.54 1.98
CA ASN A 106 -7.22 -8.46 0.56
C ASN A 106 -6.23 -7.63 -0.28
N ALA A 107 -5.26 -6.95 0.33
CA ALA A 107 -4.21 -6.23 -0.40
C ALA A 107 -3.22 -7.22 -1.02
N LEU A 108 -2.79 -6.92 -2.25
CA LEU A 108 -1.78 -7.72 -2.96
C LEU A 108 -0.40 -7.06 -2.82
N PRO A 109 0.51 -7.57 -1.97
CA PRO A 109 1.82 -6.95 -1.75
C PRO A 109 2.77 -7.18 -2.94
N PHE A 110 3.85 -6.40 -3.01
CA PHE A 110 4.97 -6.68 -3.90
C PHE A 110 5.70 -7.98 -3.49
N ASP A 111 6.38 -8.64 -4.45
CA ASP A 111 7.12 -9.89 -4.17
C ASP A 111 8.46 -9.56 -3.50
N ASP A 112 8.38 -9.04 -2.28
CA ASP A 112 9.51 -8.69 -1.44
C ASP A 112 9.15 -8.77 0.06
N PRO A 113 10.05 -9.27 0.93
CA PRO A 113 9.77 -9.48 2.36
C PRO A 113 9.29 -8.24 3.12
N PHE A 114 9.69 -7.04 2.70
CA PHE A 114 9.24 -5.81 3.34
C PHE A 114 7.71 -5.65 3.22
N PHE A 115 7.15 -5.81 2.02
CA PHE A 115 5.71 -5.60 1.79
C PHE A 115 4.89 -6.76 2.35
N THR A 116 5.38 -8.00 2.25
CA THR A 116 4.69 -9.14 2.85
C THR A 116 4.63 -9.03 4.37
N SER A 117 5.65 -8.44 5.01
CA SER A 117 5.62 -8.17 6.46
C SER A 117 4.48 -7.25 6.89
N LEU A 118 4.00 -6.35 6.01
CA LEU A 118 2.90 -5.43 6.32
C LEU A 118 1.54 -6.13 6.44
N LEU A 119 1.44 -7.39 5.99
CA LEU A 119 0.27 -8.26 6.18
C LEU A 119 0.28 -8.98 7.54
N ASN A 120 1.39 -8.93 8.28
CA ASN A 120 1.45 -9.53 9.61
C ASN A 120 0.63 -8.71 10.61
N LYS A 121 -0.06 -9.40 11.50
CA LYS A 121 -0.79 -8.74 12.59
C LYS A 121 0.20 -8.18 13.60
N GLU A 122 0.00 -6.93 13.96
CA GLU A 122 0.76 -6.23 15.00
C GLU A 122 -0.22 -5.72 16.07
N GLU A 123 0.23 -5.63 17.31
CA GLU A 123 -0.57 -5.07 18.41
C GLU A 123 -0.93 -3.60 18.16
N SER A 124 0.03 -2.85 17.60
CA SER A 124 -0.15 -1.47 17.15
C SER A 124 0.29 -1.37 15.69
N PRO A 125 -0.63 -1.62 14.73
CA PRO A 125 -0.30 -1.54 13.32
C PRO A 125 0.11 -0.13 12.92
N LYS A 126 0.99 -0.06 11.92
CA LYS A 126 1.36 1.21 11.33
C LYS A 126 0.16 1.85 10.63
N THR A 127 0.10 3.16 10.69
CA THR A 127 -0.88 3.99 10.00
C THR A 127 -0.35 4.30 8.62
N LEU A 128 -1.21 4.12 7.62
CA LEU A 128 -0.85 4.30 6.23
C LEU A 128 -1.64 5.47 5.64
N MET A 129 -0.95 6.36 4.94
CA MET A 129 -1.65 7.28 4.04
C MET A 129 -2.07 6.51 2.78
N VAL A 130 -3.32 6.66 2.35
CA VAL A 130 -3.86 6.01 1.15
C VAL A 130 -4.63 7.01 0.32
N SER A 131 -4.66 6.81 -0.99
CA SER A 131 -5.46 7.64 -1.90
C SER A 131 -6.74 6.88 -2.25
N VAL A 132 -7.89 7.45 -1.93
CA VAL A 132 -9.19 6.87 -2.27
C VAL A 132 -9.51 7.15 -3.72
N LEU A 133 -9.79 6.10 -4.47
CA LEU A 133 -10.19 6.15 -5.87
C LEU A 133 -11.71 6.23 -6.03
N ASP A 134 -12.44 5.46 -5.23
CA ASP A 134 -13.89 5.35 -5.32
C ASP A 134 -14.53 4.98 -3.97
N PHE A 135 -15.79 5.38 -3.77
CA PHE A 135 -16.57 5.11 -2.58
C PHE A 135 -17.78 4.23 -2.89
N ASP A 136 -17.88 3.08 -2.23
CA ASP A 136 -19.09 2.28 -2.17
C ASP A 136 -19.81 2.57 -0.85
N LEU A 137 -20.60 3.64 -0.83
CA LEU A 137 -21.35 4.07 0.36
C LEU A 137 -22.43 3.06 0.80
N GLN A 138 -22.93 2.23 -0.12
CA GLN A 138 -23.91 1.19 0.21
C GLN A 138 -23.26 0.09 1.07
N LYS A 139 -22.05 -0.32 0.70
CA LYS A 139 -21.27 -1.30 1.47
C LYS A 139 -20.42 -0.69 2.57
N LYS A 140 -20.42 0.64 2.70
CA LYS A 140 -19.56 1.39 3.63
C LYS A 140 -18.08 1.08 3.43
N GLN A 141 -17.65 1.05 2.17
CA GLN A 141 -16.29 0.72 1.76
C GLN A 141 -15.71 1.76 0.80
N ALA A 142 -14.39 1.80 0.70
CA ALA A 142 -13.67 2.57 -0.31
C ALA A 142 -12.65 1.68 -1.01
N THR A 143 -12.46 1.93 -2.31
CA THR A 143 -11.33 1.38 -3.05
C THR A 143 -10.18 2.36 -2.95
N VAL A 144 -9.05 1.90 -2.43
CA VAL A 144 -7.88 2.75 -2.17
C VAL A 144 -6.65 2.22 -2.89
N GLU A 145 -5.76 3.13 -3.26
CA GLU A 145 -4.42 2.83 -3.74
C GLU A 145 -3.36 3.24 -2.72
N SER A 146 -2.23 2.55 -2.76
CA SER A 146 -1.08 2.82 -1.92
C SER A 146 0.20 2.31 -2.59
N TYR A 147 1.30 3.01 -2.36
CA TYR A 147 2.65 2.57 -2.75
C TYR A 147 3.08 1.26 -2.09
N CYS A 148 2.37 0.81 -1.05
CA CYS A 148 2.65 -0.45 -0.36
C CYS A 148 2.02 -1.70 -1.01
N ALA A 149 1.16 -1.54 -2.02
CA ALA A 149 0.47 -2.65 -2.67
C ALA A 149 0.60 -2.60 -4.20
N LYS A 150 0.60 -3.75 -4.86
CA LYS A 150 0.67 -3.87 -6.33
C LYS A 150 -0.58 -3.33 -7.03
N LYS A 151 -1.73 -3.36 -6.34
CA LYS A 151 -3.04 -3.03 -6.90
C LYS A 151 -3.88 -2.31 -5.85
N PRO A 152 -4.87 -1.51 -6.27
CA PRO A 152 -5.88 -0.99 -5.36
C PRO A 152 -6.57 -2.11 -4.60
N PHE A 153 -6.96 -1.82 -3.36
CA PHE A 153 -7.61 -2.75 -2.45
C PHE A 153 -8.76 -2.06 -1.72
N VAL A 154 -9.65 -2.87 -1.13
CA VAL A 154 -10.85 -2.37 -0.48
C VAL A 154 -10.62 -2.23 1.02
N VAL A 155 -11.11 -1.15 1.60
CA VAL A 155 -11.08 -0.88 3.04
C VAL A 155 -12.43 -0.39 3.52
N ASP A 156 -12.78 -0.69 4.76
CA ASP A 156 -14.00 -0.17 5.37
C ASP A 156 -13.83 1.32 5.72
N LEU A 157 -14.88 2.11 5.50
CA LEU A 157 -14.86 3.56 5.76
C LEU A 157 -14.59 3.89 7.23
N GLU A 158 -14.91 2.96 8.15
CA GLU A 158 -14.64 3.13 9.58
C GLU A 158 -13.14 3.19 9.93
N ASN A 159 -12.29 2.72 9.01
CA ASN A 159 -10.83 2.76 9.14
C ASN A 159 -10.21 3.94 8.38
N LEU A 160 -11.02 4.76 7.71
CA LEU A 160 -10.57 5.94 6.98
C LEU A 160 -10.92 7.22 7.73
N TYR A 161 -9.94 8.12 7.81
CA TYR A 161 -10.04 9.40 8.51
C TYR A 161 -9.47 10.51 7.64
N VAL A 162 -10.10 11.69 7.69
CA VAL A 162 -9.51 12.88 7.07
C VAL A 162 -8.21 13.21 7.81
N ARG A 163 -7.15 13.56 7.06
CA ARG A 163 -5.84 13.89 7.66
C ARG A 163 -5.91 15.01 8.70
N TYR A 164 -6.74 16.02 8.43
CA TYR A 164 -6.98 17.13 9.32
C TYR A 164 -8.31 16.97 10.05
N GLN A 165 -8.26 16.80 11.37
CA GLN A 165 -9.44 16.65 12.21
C GLN A 165 -9.85 18.00 12.81
N PRO A 166 -11.01 18.58 12.45
CA PRO A 166 -11.41 19.89 12.95
C PRO A 166 -11.56 19.95 14.47
N ILE A 167 -12.01 18.86 15.09
CA ILE A 167 -12.13 18.70 16.55
C ILE A 167 -10.80 18.97 17.27
N ASP A 168 -9.65 18.77 16.62
CA ASP A 168 -8.35 19.06 17.23
C ASP A 168 -8.16 20.53 17.58
N ARG A 169 -8.86 21.46 16.91
CA ARG A 169 -8.84 22.88 17.29
C ARG A 169 -9.55 23.11 18.61
N ASP A 170 -10.68 22.45 18.81
CA ASP A 170 -11.52 22.60 19.99
C ASP A 170 -10.87 21.92 21.18
N LEU A 171 -10.28 20.74 20.98
CA LEU A 171 -9.49 20.03 21.99
C LEU A 171 -8.26 20.81 22.46
N ARG A 172 -7.66 21.64 21.60
CA ARG A 172 -6.54 22.51 21.99
C ARG A 172 -6.96 23.73 22.81
N ARG A 173 -8.21 24.19 22.65
CA ARG A 173 -8.75 25.37 23.34
C ARG A 173 -9.43 25.02 24.65
N SER A 174 -10.05 23.85 24.69
CA SER A 174 -10.65 23.32 25.90
C SER A 174 -9.55 22.65 26.72
N ASN A 175 -9.41 22.97 28.01
CA ASN A 175 -8.54 22.24 28.95
C ASN A 175 -9.03 20.80 29.20
N PHE A 176 -9.54 20.11 28.17
CA PHE A 176 -10.03 18.75 28.30
C PHE A 176 -8.84 17.80 28.45
N ASP A 177 -8.81 17.11 29.59
CA ASP A 177 -7.93 16.01 29.96
C ASP A 177 -8.11 14.75 29.07
N ILE A 178 -8.21 14.90 27.74
CA ILE A 178 -8.13 13.75 26.81
C ILE A 178 -6.66 13.38 26.54
N LEU A 179 -5.72 14.16 27.07
CA LEU A 179 -4.29 13.93 26.99
C LEU A 179 -3.76 12.96 28.06
N PHE A 180 -4.61 12.48 28.96
CA PHE A 180 -4.29 11.47 29.98
C PHE A 180 -5.23 10.24 29.89
#